data_AF-A0A117MK27-F1
#
_entry.id   AF-A0A117MK27-F1
#
_cell.length_a   1.000
_cell.length_b   1.000
_cell.length_c   1.000
_cell.angle_alpha   90.00
_cell.angle_beta   90.00
_cell.angle_gamma   90.00
#
_symmetry.space_group_name_H-M   'P 1'
#
loop_
_entity.id
_entity.type
_entity.pdbx_description
1 polymer ?
#
loop_
_entity_poly.entity_id
_entity_poly.type
_entity_poly.pdbx_seq_one_letter_code
_entity_poly.pdbx_strand_id
1 'polypeptide(L)'
;MPSRTRLSPWAWYLVVGTGMIVAFVVATVAGAPPVVYGLLFQACFACGLAGLLVGIRLHRPTSWWPRVLSVCLALGLVAGFLPGIITGTTPPGPGPADVLYLFVYMLGAFAMVLILRRRTPGWDLPGLIDAAILTVAAGLLCWVYLIGPTVGDTGATAATRLVSAAYPLGDLLLLALGARLVLSTPTNSVAVRALVGYLVLTVAPDVMHGIPFFSSEGIGALVIAVL
;
A
#
# COMPACT_ATOMS: atom_id res chain seq x y z
N MET A 1 14.73 1.19 41.64
CA MET A 1 15.24 0.71 40.32
C MET A 1 14.11 0.85 39.31
N PRO A 2 14.21 1.71 38.29
CA PRO A 2 13.15 1.88 37.30
C PRO A 2 13.00 0.58 36.50
N SER A 3 11.77 0.08 36.40
CA SER A 3 11.42 -1.09 35.59
C SER A 3 11.79 -0.79 34.13
N ARG A 4 12.69 -1.59 33.56
CA ARG A 4 12.90 -1.60 32.11
C ARG A 4 11.57 -1.98 31.47
N THR A 5 10.85 -1.00 30.92
CA THR A 5 9.63 -1.21 30.14
C THR A 5 10.01 -2.07 28.94
N ARG A 6 9.84 -3.39 29.04
CA ARG A 6 10.03 -4.30 27.92
C ARG A 6 8.96 -3.94 26.90
N LEU A 7 9.37 -3.33 25.80
CA LEU A 7 8.50 -3.08 24.66
C LEU A 7 7.82 -4.40 24.26
N SER A 8 6.51 -4.34 24.06
CA SER A 8 5.74 -5.48 23.58
C SER A 8 6.22 -5.89 22.18
N PRO A 9 6.09 -7.17 21.79
CA PRO A 9 6.55 -7.65 20.48
C PRO A 9 5.98 -6.86 19.28
N TRP A 10 4.74 -6.37 19.40
CA TRP A 10 4.11 -5.55 18.36
C TRP A 10 4.73 -4.14 18.25
N ALA A 11 5.22 -3.57 19.37
CA ALA A 11 5.87 -2.27 19.36
C ALA A 11 7.24 -2.38 18.65
N TRP A 12 7.97 -3.47 18.88
CA TRP A 12 9.20 -3.76 18.13
C TRP A 12 8.94 -3.92 16.64
N TYR A 13 7.87 -4.61 16.25
CA TYR A 13 7.49 -4.74 14.85
C TYR A 13 7.23 -3.37 14.20
N LEU A 14 6.53 -2.46 14.89
CA LEU A 14 6.31 -1.10 14.38
C LEU A 14 7.60 -0.29 14.29
N VAL A 15 8.50 -0.41 15.26
CA VAL A 15 9.81 0.28 15.24
C VAL A 15 10.65 -0.19 14.05
N VAL A 16 10.72 -1.52 13.83
CA VAL A 16 11.43 -2.10 12.69
C VAL A 16 10.80 -1.63 11.38
N GLY A 17 9.48 -1.75 11.23
CA GLY A 17 8.78 -1.30 10.03
C GLY A 17 8.97 0.19 9.73
N THR A 18 8.88 1.04 10.75
CA THR A 18 9.13 2.49 10.62
C THR A 18 10.57 2.75 10.21
N GLY A 19 11.54 2.06 10.82
CA GLY A 19 12.94 2.18 10.46
C GLY A 19 13.22 1.77 9.01
N MET A 20 12.55 0.72 8.51
CA MET A 20 12.69 0.29 7.11
C MET A 20 12.09 1.29 6.13
N ILE A 21 10.94 1.89 6.45
CA ILE A 21 10.33 2.96 5.64
C ILE A 21 11.24 4.18 5.61
N VAL A 22 11.79 4.60 6.76
CA VAL A 22 12.74 5.71 6.84
C VAL A 22 13.99 5.40 6.03
N ALA A 23 14.55 4.20 6.14
CA ALA A 23 15.72 3.79 5.36
C ALA A 23 15.44 3.82 3.85
N PHE A 24 14.25 3.38 3.43
CA PHE A 24 13.82 3.49 2.03
C PHE A 24 13.76 4.95 1.58
N VAL A 25 13.08 5.82 2.32
CA VAL A 25 12.97 7.26 1.98
C VAL A 25 14.34 7.94 1.93
N VAL A 26 15.18 7.71 2.94
CA VAL A 26 16.54 8.30 2.99
C VAL A 26 17.38 7.82 1.83
N ALA A 27 17.35 6.53 1.51
CA ALA A 27 18.05 6.02 0.34
C ALA A 27 17.55 6.73 -0.93
N THR A 28 16.24 6.90 -1.08
CA THR A 28 15.62 7.49 -2.28
C THR A 28 16.07 8.93 -2.45
N VAL A 29 16.02 9.72 -1.38
CA VAL A 29 16.46 11.13 -1.40
C VAL A 29 17.98 11.24 -1.61
N ALA A 30 18.76 10.30 -1.09
CA ALA A 30 20.22 10.29 -1.24
C ALA A 30 20.71 9.79 -2.62
N GLY A 31 19.81 9.37 -3.52
CA GLY A 31 20.20 8.87 -4.85
C GLY A 31 21.00 7.56 -4.83
N ALA A 32 20.74 6.69 -3.84
CA ALA A 32 21.30 5.35 -3.79
C ALA A 32 21.08 4.53 -5.09
N PRO A 33 21.89 3.49 -5.36
CA PRO A 33 21.71 2.65 -6.54
C PRO A 33 20.33 1.96 -6.58
N PRO A 34 19.72 1.72 -7.76
CA PRO A 34 18.42 1.07 -7.90
C PRO A 34 18.26 -0.27 -7.17
N VAL A 35 19.34 -1.05 -7.09
CA VAL A 35 19.40 -2.31 -6.32
C VAL A 35 19.07 -2.08 -4.84
N VAL A 36 19.52 -0.99 -4.24
CA VAL A 36 19.28 -0.68 -2.83
C VAL A 36 17.78 -0.42 -2.59
N TYR A 37 17.11 0.31 -3.49
CA TYR A 37 15.66 0.55 -3.42
C TYR A 37 14.88 -0.73 -3.53
N GLY A 38 15.20 -1.56 -4.54
CA GLY A 38 14.53 -2.83 -4.75
C GLY A 38 14.65 -3.75 -3.53
N LEU A 39 15.85 -3.84 -2.95
CA LEU A 39 16.07 -4.66 -1.76
C LEU A 39 15.32 -4.13 -0.52
N LEU A 40 15.32 -2.82 -0.27
CA LEU A 40 14.60 -2.22 0.86
C LEU A 40 13.09 -2.40 0.72
N PHE A 41 12.55 -2.19 -0.48
CA PHE A 41 11.14 -2.43 -0.80
C PHE A 41 10.76 -3.89 -0.54
N GLN A 42 11.57 -4.83 -1.03
CA GLN A 42 11.32 -6.25 -0.84
C GLN A 42 11.47 -6.71 0.61
N ALA A 43 12.41 -6.12 1.34
CA ALA A 43 12.56 -6.38 2.75
C ALA A 43 11.30 -5.94 3.54
N CYS A 44 10.66 -4.84 3.15
CA CYS A 44 9.38 -4.40 3.74
C CYS A 44 8.26 -5.44 3.50
N PHE A 45 8.11 -5.94 2.26
CA PHE A 45 7.15 -7.01 1.94
C PHE A 45 7.43 -8.29 2.74
N ALA A 46 8.70 -8.70 2.82
CA ALA A 46 9.11 -9.88 3.57
C ALA A 46 8.84 -9.73 5.07
N CYS A 47 9.07 -8.54 5.65
CA CYS A 47 8.77 -8.24 7.04
C CYS A 47 7.25 -8.33 7.30
N GLY A 48 6.43 -7.77 6.41
CA GLY A 48 4.97 -7.86 6.45
C GLY A 48 4.46 -9.30 6.44
N LEU A 49 4.97 -10.10 5.50
CA LEU A 49 4.64 -11.52 5.40
C LEU A 49 5.07 -12.30 6.65
N ALA A 50 6.28 -12.07 7.15
CA ALA A 50 6.78 -12.70 8.37
C ALA A 50 5.91 -12.35 9.59
N GLY A 51 5.55 -11.07 9.75
CA GLY A 51 4.65 -10.60 10.80
C GLY A 51 3.29 -11.28 10.75
N LEU A 52 2.71 -11.41 9.55
CA LEU A 52 1.44 -12.11 9.35
C LEU A 52 1.53 -13.60 9.68
N LEU A 53 2.57 -14.29 9.19
CA LEU A 53 2.77 -15.71 9.45
C LEU A 53 3.00 -16.00 10.94
N VAL A 54 3.78 -15.16 11.61
CA VAL A 54 3.95 -15.20 13.08
C VAL A 54 2.60 -14.97 13.77
N GLY A 55 1.83 -13.97 13.33
CA GLY A 55 0.48 -13.70 13.85
C GLY A 55 -0.45 -14.92 13.74
N ILE A 56 -0.46 -15.59 12.57
CA ILE A 56 -1.24 -16.81 12.33
C ILE A 56 -0.77 -17.95 13.25
N ARG A 57 0.54 -18.15 13.40
CA ARG A 57 1.10 -19.21 14.26
C ARG A 57 0.79 -18.99 15.74
N LEU A 58 0.85 -17.74 16.21
CA LEU A 58 0.62 -17.38 17.61
C LEU A 58 -0.87 -17.43 17.97
N HIS A 59 -1.74 -16.87 17.14
CA HIS A 59 -3.16 -16.72 17.47
C HIS A 59 -4.04 -17.85 16.91
N ARG A 60 -3.47 -18.74 16.08
CA ARG A 60 -4.12 -19.92 15.48
C ARG A 60 -5.58 -19.64 15.05
N PRO A 61 -5.80 -18.66 14.16
CA PRO A 61 -7.14 -18.27 13.77
C PRO A 61 -7.86 -19.45 13.12
N THR A 62 -9.08 -19.75 13.56
CA THR A 62 -9.93 -20.80 12.96
C THR A 62 -10.39 -20.44 11.54
N SER A 63 -10.30 -19.16 11.18
CA SER A 63 -10.67 -18.66 9.86
C SER A 63 -9.61 -18.90 8.79
N TRP A 64 -10.05 -19.11 7.54
CA TRP A 64 -9.18 -19.34 6.38
C TRP A 64 -8.58 -18.05 5.77
N TRP A 65 -9.24 -16.90 5.91
CA TRP A 65 -8.83 -15.65 5.24
C TRP A 65 -7.43 -15.12 5.61
N PRO A 66 -6.86 -15.30 6.83
CA PRO A 66 -5.49 -14.85 7.09
C PRO A 66 -4.48 -15.61 6.23
N ARG A 67 -4.78 -16.87 5.88
CA ARG A 67 -3.96 -17.66 4.96
C ARG A 67 -4.01 -17.09 3.54
N VAL A 68 -5.17 -16.63 3.08
CA VAL A 68 -5.30 -15.92 1.79
C VAL A 68 -4.47 -14.64 1.78
N LEU A 69 -4.51 -13.87 2.87
CA LEU A 69 -3.70 -12.66 2.99
C LEU A 69 -2.20 -12.97 2.93
N SER A 70 -1.77 -14.11 3.50
CA SER A 70 -0.36 -14.54 3.40
C SER A 70 0.03 -14.94 1.98
N VAL A 71 -0.88 -15.55 1.21
CA VAL A 71 -0.65 -15.82 -0.22
C VAL A 71 -0.57 -14.50 -1.00
N CYS A 72 -1.45 -13.54 -0.71
CA CYS A 72 -1.44 -12.21 -1.32
C CYS A 72 -0.10 -11.50 -1.10
N LEU A 73 0.40 -11.42 0.14
CA LEU A 73 1.70 -10.82 0.44
C LEU A 73 2.87 -11.57 -0.20
N ALA A 74 2.80 -12.91 -0.26
CA ALA A 74 3.82 -13.72 -0.93
C ALA A 74 3.84 -13.48 -2.45
N LEU A 75 2.67 -13.33 -3.09
CA LEU A 75 2.58 -12.98 -4.51
C LEU A 75 3.17 -11.60 -4.78
N GLY A 76 2.94 -10.62 -3.91
CA GLY A 76 3.56 -9.29 -4.01
C GLY A 76 5.09 -9.33 -3.92
N LEU A 77 5.62 -10.15 -3.01
CA LEU A 77 7.06 -10.38 -2.89
C LEU A 77 7.64 -10.96 -4.19
N VAL A 78 6.99 -11.99 -4.75
CA VAL A 78 7.40 -12.61 -6.02
C VAL A 78 7.32 -11.61 -7.17
N ALA A 79 6.26 -10.82 -7.25
CA ALA A 79 6.06 -9.82 -8.29
C ALA A 79 7.23 -8.84 -8.39
N GLY A 80 7.74 -8.34 -7.26
CA GLY A 80 8.83 -7.37 -7.27
C GLY A 80 10.20 -7.94 -7.68
N PHE A 81 10.41 -9.26 -7.59
CA PHE A 81 11.64 -9.91 -8.08
C PHE A 81 11.54 -10.31 -9.55
N LEU A 82 10.32 -10.37 -10.08
CA LEU A 82 10.05 -10.92 -11.40
C LEU A 82 10.79 -10.20 -12.54
N PRO A 83 10.88 -8.85 -12.59
CA PRO A 83 11.64 -8.16 -13.64
C PRO A 83 13.14 -8.51 -13.60
N GLY A 84 13.75 -8.57 -12.41
CA GLY A 84 15.16 -8.92 -12.28
C GLY A 84 15.46 -10.37 -12.73
N ILE A 85 14.52 -11.28 -12.51
CA ILE A 85 14.64 -12.70 -12.90
C ILE A 85 14.45 -12.89 -14.41
N ILE A 86 13.46 -12.22 -15.01
CA ILE A 86 13.08 -12.45 -16.42
C ILE A 86 13.96 -11.63 -17.37
N THR A 87 14.17 -10.35 -17.10
CA THR A 87 14.76 -9.40 -18.06
C THR A 87 16.15 -8.91 -17.66
N GLY A 88 16.65 -9.25 -16.46
CA GLY A 88 17.95 -8.79 -15.93
C GLY A 88 18.04 -7.27 -15.70
N THR A 89 17.00 -6.53 -16.10
CA THR A 89 16.81 -5.09 -16.06
C THR A 89 15.31 -4.81 -15.92
N THR A 90 14.91 -3.65 -15.39
CA THR A 90 13.50 -3.23 -15.39
C THR A 90 13.11 -2.75 -16.80
N PRO A 91 12.17 -3.42 -17.49
CA PRO A 91 11.77 -3.02 -18.84
C PRO A 91 11.06 -1.65 -18.83
N PRO A 92 11.19 -0.84 -19.90
CA PRO A 92 10.49 0.43 -20.01
C PRO A 92 9.02 0.16 -20.38
N GLY A 93 8.17 0.03 -19.37
CA GLY A 93 6.72 -0.14 -19.53
C GLY A 93 6.14 -1.30 -18.71
N PRO A 94 4.81 -1.49 -18.78
CA PRO A 94 4.14 -2.54 -18.03
C PRO A 94 4.63 -3.92 -18.45
N GLY A 95 4.85 -4.79 -17.47
CA GLY A 95 5.34 -6.14 -17.63
C GLY A 95 4.53 -7.18 -16.85
N PRO A 96 4.98 -8.43 -16.84
CA PRO A 96 4.29 -9.52 -16.14
C PRO A 96 4.09 -9.28 -14.64
N ALA A 97 4.98 -8.48 -14.03
CA ALA A 97 4.89 -8.12 -12.62
C ALA A 97 3.61 -7.31 -12.29
N ASP A 98 3.17 -6.43 -13.20
CA ASP A 98 1.97 -5.61 -13.01
C ASP A 98 0.71 -6.45 -12.88
N VAL A 99 0.63 -7.58 -13.59
CA VAL A 99 -0.50 -8.50 -13.46
C VAL A 99 -0.59 -9.06 -12.05
N LEU A 100 0.55 -9.45 -11.46
CA LEU A 100 0.58 -9.91 -10.09
C LEU A 100 0.27 -8.79 -9.10
N TYR A 101 0.78 -7.57 -9.32
CA TYR A 101 0.47 -6.43 -8.46
C TYR A 101 -1.02 -6.10 -8.47
N LEU A 102 -1.65 -6.00 -9.63
CA LEU A 102 -3.10 -5.78 -9.73
C LEU A 102 -3.90 -6.91 -9.07
N PHE A 103 -3.45 -8.14 -9.19
CA PHE A 103 -4.07 -9.27 -8.49
C PHE A 103 -3.92 -9.18 -6.97
N VAL A 104 -2.80 -8.65 -6.47
CA VAL A 104 -2.58 -8.35 -5.05
C VAL A 104 -3.59 -7.31 -4.54
N TYR A 105 -3.87 -6.25 -5.30
CA TYR A 105 -4.94 -5.30 -4.97
C TYR A 105 -6.32 -5.97 -4.84
N MET A 106 -6.67 -6.84 -5.80
CA MET A 106 -7.95 -7.55 -5.77
C MET A 106 -8.07 -8.47 -4.54
N LEU A 107 -7.01 -9.20 -4.21
CA LEU A 107 -6.98 -10.04 -3.01
C LEU A 107 -7.02 -9.23 -1.71
N GLY A 108 -6.35 -8.07 -1.67
CA GLY A 108 -6.38 -7.14 -0.55
C GLY A 108 -7.79 -6.60 -0.31
N ALA A 109 -8.45 -6.12 -1.37
CA ALA A 109 -9.83 -5.68 -1.33
C ALA A 109 -10.77 -6.81 -0.87
N PHE A 110 -10.60 -8.03 -1.39
CA PHE A 110 -11.36 -9.19 -0.96
C PHE A 110 -11.18 -9.50 0.53
N ALA A 111 -9.94 -9.43 1.04
CA ALA A 111 -9.67 -9.61 2.47
C ALA A 111 -10.37 -8.56 3.34
N MET A 112 -10.36 -7.28 2.92
CA MET A 112 -11.08 -6.21 3.63
C MET A 112 -12.59 -6.43 3.63
N VAL A 113 -13.17 -6.85 2.51
CA VAL A 113 -14.60 -7.20 2.43
C VAL A 113 -14.96 -8.32 3.40
N LEU A 114 -14.11 -9.36 3.50
CA LEU A 114 -14.34 -10.45 4.46
C LEU A 114 -14.29 -9.99 5.92
N ILE A 115 -13.37 -9.08 6.26
CA ILE A 115 -13.27 -8.49 7.59
C ILE A 115 -14.54 -7.67 7.88
N LEU A 116 -14.95 -6.83 6.94
CA LEU A 116 -16.12 -5.97 7.06
C LEU A 116 -17.41 -6.77 7.26
N ARG A 117 -17.64 -7.81 6.44
CA ARG A 117 -18.81 -8.69 6.57
C ARG A 117 -18.93 -9.36 7.94
N ARG A 118 -17.80 -9.59 8.63
CA ARG A 118 -17.78 -10.22 9.96
C ARG A 118 -17.91 -9.22 11.10
N ARG A 119 -17.38 -8.01 10.91
CA ARG A 119 -17.37 -6.95 11.92
C ARG A 119 -18.69 -6.19 11.98
N THR A 120 -19.37 -6.06 10.86
CA THR A 120 -20.61 -5.27 10.76
C THR A 120 -21.73 -6.14 10.19
N PRO A 121 -22.25 -7.14 10.94
CA PRO A 121 -23.42 -7.90 10.53
C PRO A 121 -24.67 -7.01 10.66
N GLY A 122 -24.89 -6.13 9.69
CA GLY A 122 -26.02 -5.19 9.66
C GLY A 122 -25.90 -4.13 8.55
N TRP A 123 -27.00 -3.44 8.28
CA TRP A 123 -27.03 -2.31 7.34
C TRP A 123 -26.69 -1.02 8.09
N ASP A 124 -25.40 -0.71 8.16
CA ASP A 124 -24.90 0.60 8.62
C ASP A 124 -24.96 1.60 7.45
N LEU A 125 -26.18 2.10 7.19
CA LEU A 125 -26.42 3.06 6.11
C LEU A 125 -25.69 4.40 6.32
N PRO A 126 -25.66 4.99 7.54
CA PRO A 126 -24.88 6.21 7.79
C PRO A 126 -23.38 6.01 7.50
N GLY A 127 -22.77 4.94 8.02
CA GLY A 127 -21.35 4.66 7.74
C GLY A 127 -21.06 4.35 6.28
N LEU A 128 -22.03 3.76 5.55
CA LEU A 128 -21.93 3.57 4.11
C LEU A 128 -21.96 4.89 3.34
N ILE A 129 -22.83 5.82 3.73
CA ILE A 129 -22.93 7.15 3.11
C ILE A 129 -21.65 7.94 3.36
N ASP A 130 -21.14 7.97 4.59
CA ASP A 130 -19.90 8.68 4.91
C ASP A 130 -18.70 8.11 4.15
N ALA A 131 -18.59 6.77 4.08
CA ALA A 131 -17.56 6.12 3.28
C ALA A 131 -17.70 6.44 1.78
N ALA A 132 -18.93 6.48 1.26
CA ALA A 132 -19.19 6.84 -0.13
C ALA A 132 -18.82 8.29 -0.42
N ILE A 133 -19.16 9.24 0.45
CA ILE A 133 -18.77 10.66 0.31
C ILE A 133 -17.24 10.77 0.25
N LEU A 134 -16.53 10.14 1.18
CA LEU A 134 -15.07 10.17 1.20
C LEU A 134 -14.48 9.53 -0.07
N THR A 135 -15.04 8.41 -0.51
CA THR A 135 -14.59 7.70 -1.72
C THR A 135 -14.82 8.53 -2.98
N VAL A 136 -15.96 9.20 -3.12
CA VAL A 136 -16.26 10.06 -4.26
C VAL A 136 -15.34 11.28 -4.28
N ALA A 137 -15.11 11.91 -3.12
CA ALA A 137 -14.19 13.04 -3.00
C ALA A 137 -12.76 12.63 -3.38
N ALA A 138 -12.25 11.53 -2.82
CA ALA A 138 -10.93 10.99 -3.17
C ALA A 138 -10.86 10.56 -4.64
N GLY A 139 -11.94 9.97 -5.17
CA GLY A 139 -12.05 9.54 -6.56
C GLY A 139 -11.98 10.71 -7.54
N LEU A 140 -12.61 11.83 -7.21
CA LEU A 140 -12.52 13.05 -8.01
C LEU A 140 -11.10 13.61 -8.03
N LEU A 141 -10.43 13.68 -6.87
CA LEU A 141 -9.03 14.12 -6.79
C LEU A 141 -8.11 13.19 -7.59
N CYS A 142 -8.27 11.88 -7.40
CA CYS A 142 -7.54 10.86 -8.15
C CYS A 142 -7.77 10.99 -9.66
N TRP A 143 -9.00 11.27 -10.09
CA TRP A 143 -9.29 11.51 -11.49
C TRP A 143 -8.56 12.74 -12.05
N VAL A 144 -8.66 13.88 -11.35
CA VAL A 144 -8.09 15.15 -11.82
C VAL A 144 -6.56 15.11 -11.86
N TYR A 145 -5.92 14.53 -10.84
CA TYR A 145 -4.48 14.61 -10.67
C TYR A 145 -3.71 13.39 -11.18
N LEU A 146 -4.34 12.22 -11.26
CA LEU A 146 -3.65 10.97 -11.60
C LEU A 146 -4.20 10.35 -12.88
N ILE A 147 -5.48 9.95 -12.87
CA ILE A 147 -6.07 9.13 -13.96
C ILE A 147 -6.24 9.95 -15.24
N GLY A 148 -6.81 11.15 -15.17
CA GLY A 148 -7.05 12.02 -16.31
C GLY A 148 -5.76 12.35 -17.09
N PRO A 149 -4.70 12.84 -16.42
CA PRO A 149 -3.40 13.07 -17.04
C PRO A 149 -2.80 11.80 -17.66
N THR A 150 -2.87 10.66 -16.96
CA THR A 150 -2.34 9.38 -17.42
C THR A 150 -3.05 8.88 -18.68
N VAL A 151 -4.38 8.96 -18.74
CA VAL A 151 -5.17 8.51 -19.89
C VAL A 151 -4.99 9.44 -21.09
N GLY A 152 -4.85 10.74 -20.83
CA GLY A 152 -4.63 11.79 -21.83
C GLY A 152 -3.23 11.81 -22.47
N ASP A 153 -2.24 11.15 -21.87
CA ASP A 153 -0.86 11.17 -22.38
C ASP A 153 -0.71 10.43 -23.71
N THR A 154 -0.78 11.17 -24.83
CA THR A 154 -0.64 10.61 -26.17
C THR A 154 0.71 9.97 -26.47
N GLY A 155 1.74 10.25 -25.68
CA GLY A 155 3.09 9.67 -25.83
C GLY A 155 3.22 8.25 -25.30
N ALA A 156 2.38 7.85 -24.34
CA ALA A 156 2.40 6.51 -23.77
C ALA A 156 1.60 5.50 -24.62
N THR A 157 2.00 4.22 -24.59
CA THR A 157 1.22 3.14 -25.20
C THR A 157 -0.10 2.92 -24.46
N ALA A 158 -1.13 2.43 -25.15
CA ALA A 158 -2.44 2.15 -24.52
C ALA A 158 -2.32 1.21 -23.31
N ALA A 159 -1.45 0.20 -23.38
CA ALA A 159 -1.18 -0.70 -22.26
C ALA A 159 -0.58 0.05 -21.06
N THR A 160 0.38 0.95 -21.28
CA THR A 160 0.98 1.77 -20.22
C THR A 160 -0.06 2.62 -19.53
N ARG A 161 -0.94 3.29 -20.29
CA ARG A 161 -2.01 4.12 -19.72
C ARG A 161 -3.01 3.30 -18.91
N LEU A 162 -3.43 2.15 -19.43
CA LEU A 162 -4.39 1.27 -18.75
C LEU A 162 -3.82 0.73 -17.44
N VAL A 163 -2.59 0.21 -17.46
CA VAL A 163 -1.95 -0.35 -16.27
C VAL A 163 -1.67 0.76 -15.24
N SER A 164 -1.14 1.90 -15.68
CA SER A 164 -0.86 3.04 -14.79
C SER A 164 -2.14 3.60 -14.16
N ALA A 165 -3.25 3.67 -14.90
CA ALA A 165 -4.54 4.10 -14.36
C ALA A 165 -5.18 3.07 -13.40
N ALA A 166 -4.82 1.79 -13.51
CA ALA A 166 -5.35 0.74 -12.66
C ALA A 166 -4.81 0.79 -11.22
N TYR A 167 -3.58 1.30 -11.01
CA TYR A 167 -3.00 1.45 -9.67
C TYR A 167 -3.80 2.43 -8.78
N PRO A 168 -4.05 3.69 -9.19
CA PRO A 168 -4.87 4.62 -8.40
C PRO A 168 -6.31 4.13 -8.18
N LEU A 169 -6.87 3.34 -9.11
CA LEU A 169 -8.17 2.71 -8.92
C LEU A 169 -8.13 1.63 -7.83
N GLY A 170 -7.07 0.83 -7.79
CA GLY A 170 -6.80 -0.12 -6.72
C GLY A 170 -6.70 0.56 -5.35
N ASP A 171 -5.99 1.68 -5.28
CA ASP A 171 -5.88 2.49 -4.07
C ASP A 171 -7.21 3.04 -3.59
N LEU A 172 -8.01 3.60 -4.51
CA LEU A 172 -9.36 4.08 -4.19
C LEU A 172 -10.26 2.96 -3.66
N LEU A 173 -10.16 1.74 -4.21
CA LEU A 173 -10.90 0.59 -3.73
C LEU A 173 -10.49 0.22 -2.30
N LEU A 174 -9.19 0.16 -2.01
CA LEU A 174 -8.68 -0.12 -0.66
C LEU A 174 -9.08 0.98 0.34
N LEU A 175 -8.97 2.26 -0.06
CA LEU A 175 -9.42 3.40 0.74
C LEU A 175 -10.91 3.33 1.04
N ALA A 176 -11.75 3.05 0.04
CA ALA A 176 -13.20 2.98 0.21
C ALA A 176 -13.59 1.90 1.22
N LEU A 177 -13.01 0.71 1.09
CA LEU A 177 -13.25 -0.41 2.00
C LEU A 177 -12.69 -0.12 3.40
N GLY A 178 -11.55 0.57 3.47
CA GLY A 178 -10.91 0.97 4.71
C GLY A 178 -11.70 2.00 5.48
N ALA A 179 -12.13 3.06 4.81
CA ALA A 179 -12.99 4.11 5.34
C ALA A 179 -14.28 3.49 5.90
N ARG A 180 -14.93 2.60 5.13
CA ARG A 180 -16.12 1.88 5.59
C ARG A 180 -15.85 1.06 6.85
N LEU A 181 -14.73 0.34 6.92
CA LEU A 181 -14.39 -0.45 8.11
C LEU A 181 -14.17 0.43 9.35
N VAL A 182 -13.50 1.57 9.18
CA VAL A 182 -13.18 2.51 10.26
C VAL A 182 -14.44 3.19 10.78
N LEU A 183 -15.31 3.65 9.88
CA LEU A 183 -16.53 4.38 10.22
C LEU A 183 -17.60 3.46 10.81
N SER A 184 -17.65 2.19 10.41
CA SER A 184 -18.62 1.21 10.91
C SER A 184 -18.21 0.47 12.20
N THR A 185 -17.08 0.81 12.84
CA THR A 185 -16.58 0.10 14.03
C THR A 185 -16.36 1.04 15.21
N PRO A 186 -16.92 0.77 16.42
CA PRO A 186 -16.63 1.56 17.62
C PRO A 186 -15.13 1.64 17.92
N THR A 187 -14.61 2.86 18.02
CA THR A 187 -13.19 3.19 17.94
C THR A 187 -12.42 2.96 19.24
N ASN A 188 -11.27 2.26 19.13
CA ASN A 188 -10.01 2.42 19.90
C ASN A 188 -9.07 1.20 19.82
N SER A 189 -9.41 0.16 19.05
CA SER A 189 -8.52 -1.00 18.95
C SER A 189 -7.23 -0.69 18.19
N VAL A 190 -6.10 -1.21 18.68
CA VAL A 190 -4.77 -1.09 18.04
C VAL A 190 -4.81 -1.57 16.59
N ALA A 191 -5.60 -2.59 16.28
CA ALA A 191 -5.75 -3.16 14.95
C ALA A 191 -6.36 -2.18 13.94
N VAL A 192 -7.37 -1.40 14.34
CA VAL A 192 -7.99 -0.39 13.46
C VAL A 192 -7.00 0.73 13.16
N ARG A 193 -6.22 1.18 14.16
CA ARG A 193 -5.16 2.18 13.94
C ARG A 193 -4.06 1.66 13.02
N ALA A 194 -3.65 0.41 13.18
CA ALA A 194 -2.66 -0.23 12.32
C ALA A 194 -3.16 -0.35 10.86
N LEU A 195 -4.45 -0.63 10.67
CA LEU A 195 -5.07 -0.65 9.33
C LEU A 195 -5.09 0.74 8.69
N VAL A 196 -5.49 1.77 9.44
CA VAL A 196 -5.45 3.16 8.96
C VAL A 196 -4.02 3.54 8.58
N GLY A 197 -3.04 3.21 9.43
CA GLY A 197 -1.63 3.42 9.13
C GLY A 197 -1.19 2.72 7.85
N TYR A 198 -1.59 1.46 7.64
CA TYR A 198 -1.33 0.73 6.40
C TYR A 198 -1.93 1.45 5.18
N LEU A 199 -3.20 1.85 5.23
CA LEU A 199 -3.86 2.52 4.11
C LEU A 199 -3.17 3.85 3.74
N VAL A 200 -2.79 4.64 4.74
CA VAL A 200 -2.03 5.87 4.52
C VAL A 200 -0.67 5.57 3.90
N LEU A 201 0.04 4.57 4.42
CA LEU A 201 1.38 4.19 3.94
C LEU A 201 1.39 3.53 2.56
N THR A 202 0.27 2.98 2.10
CA THR A 202 0.14 2.45 0.73
C THR A 202 -0.23 3.55 -0.24
N VAL A 203 -1.22 4.39 0.09
CA VAL A 203 -1.79 5.34 -0.88
C VAL A 203 -0.96 6.61 -1.01
N ALA A 204 -0.39 7.12 0.08
CA ALA A 204 0.35 8.38 0.03
C ALA A 204 1.57 8.32 -0.91
N PRO A 205 2.40 7.25 -0.90
CA PRO A 205 3.49 7.12 -1.86
C PRO A 205 3.03 7.11 -3.32
N ASP A 206 1.93 6.42 -3.64
CA ASP A 206 1.40 6.32 -5.01
C ASP A 206 0.87 7.67 -5.51
N VAL A 207 0.18 8.42 -4.64
CA VAL A 207 -0.24 9.80 -4.93
C VAL A 207 0.97 10.71 -5.14
N MET A 208 1.99 10.60 -4.28
CA MET A 208 3.22 11.40 -4.44
C MET A 208 3.94 11.04 -5.75
N HIS A 209 4.03 9.76 -6.11
CA HIS A 209 4.71 9.34 -7.32
C HIS A 209 3.99 9.82 -8.59
N GLY A 210 2.65 9.81 -8.58
CA GLY A 210 1.86 10.20 -9.75
C GLY A 210 1.66 11.70 -9.95
N ILE A 211 2.00 12.54 -8.98
CA ILE A 211 1.93 14.01 -9.12
C ILE A 211 3.26 14.54 -9.67
N PRO A 212 3.28 15.22 -10.84
CA PRO A 212 4.51 15.74 -11.45
C PRO A 212 5.34 16.65 -10.54
N PHE A 213 4.69 17.38 -9.62
CA PHE A 213 5.33 18.23 -8.62
C PHE A 213 6.29 17.47 -7.67
N PHE A 214 6.06 16.17 -7.43
CA PHE A 214 6.88 15.32 -6.57
C PHE A 214 7.81 14.38 -7.37
N SER A 215 7.82 14.49 -8.71
CA SER A 215 8.85 13.86 -9.53
C SER A 215 10.24 14.38 -9.13
N SER A 216 11.30 13.63 -9.45
CA SER A 216 12.69 13.98 -9.10
C SER A 216 13.10 15.41 -9.49
N GLU A 217 12.46 15.99 -10.51
CA GLU A 217 12.64 17.39 -10.91
C GLU A 217 12.08 18.39 -9.90
N GLY A 218 10.91 18.11 -9.31
CA GLY A 218 10.25 18.99 -8.34
C GLY A 218 10.86 18.94 -6.93
N ILE A 219 11.33 17.77 -6.49
CA ILE A 219 12.07 17.64 -5.21
C ILE A 219 13.43 18.33 -5.31
N GLY A 220 14.12 18.21 -6.46
CA GLY A 220 15.35 18.94 -6.72
C GLY A 220 15.15 20.46 -6.68
N ALA A 221 14.07 20.96 -7.28
CA ALA A 221 13.70 22.37 -7.23
C ALA A 221 13.40 22.87 -5.81
N LEU A 222 12.76 22.06 -4.96
CA LEU A 222 12.44 22.43 -3.58
C LEU A 222 13.69 22.47 -2.68
N VAL A 223 14.65 21.57 -2.88
CA VAL A 223 15.93 21.57 -2.16
C VAL A 223 16.81 22.76 -2.59
N ILE A 224 16.81 23.12 -3.87
CA ILE A 224 17.52 24.30 -4.39
C ILE A 224 16.86 25.60 -3.93
N ALA A 225 15.53 25.64 -3.79
CA ALA A 225 14.81 26.84 -3.34
C ALA A 225 14.92 27.13 -1.83
N VAL A 226 15.35 26.14 -1.03
CA VAL A 226 15.52 26.25 0.43
C VAL A 226 16.99 26.45 0.82
N LEU A 227 17.93 26.37 -0.14
CA LEU A 227 19.35 26.69 0.00
C LEU A 227 19.68 28.06 -0.59
#